data_AF-A0A554K6X4-F1
#
_entry.id   AF-A0A554K6X4-F1
#
_cell.length_a   1.000
_cell.length_b   1.000
_cell.length_c   1.000
_cell.angle_alpha   90.00
_cell.angle_beta   90.00
_cell.angle_gamma   90.00
#
_symmetry.space_group_name_H-M   'P 1'
#
loop_
_entity.id
_entity.type
_entity.pdbx_description
1 polymer ?
#
loop_
_entity_poly.entity_id
_entity_poly.type
_entity_poly.pdbx_seq_one_letter_code
_entity_poly.pdbx_strand_id
1 'polypeptide(L)'
;MAHSAVIAYLRANKDRFPEAVLREQLAAQGYPPAVIAAGMAEVYGPATAKTPATHPQRFFGWRVPFTYRSSGQRVRHFLLGLLLGGVLSLVFSLLNIFLNRAETLFVGGGLFALRIGLLAFFFWRWPWLGWGLLAATVLWHDAELRFINRFIFGYGYW
;
A
#
# COMPACT_ATOMS: atom_id res chain seq x y z
N MET A 1 -13.26 -41.56 18.76
CA MET A 1 -11.84 -41.44 19.20
C MET A 1 -11.05 -40.39 18.42
N ALA A 2 -11.25 -40.25 17.09
CA ALA A 2 -10.52 -39.26 16.29
C ALA A 2 -10.78 -37.78 16.70
N HIS A 3 -12.03 -37.42 17.04
CA HIS A 3 -12.41 -36.05 17.40
C HIS A 3 -11.70 -35.52 18.67
N SER A 4 -11.60 -36.34 19.71
CA SER A 4 -10.91 -35.97 20.96
C SER A 4 -9.40 -35.80 20.78
N ALA A 5 -8.78 -36.57 19.87
CA ALA A 5 -7.36 -36.43 19.55
C ALA A 5 -7.07 -35.12 18.80
N VAL A 6 -7.94 -34.75 17.85
CA VAL A 6 -7.85 -33.48 17.13
C VAL A 6 -7.96 -32.30 18.09
N ILE A 7 -8.91 -32.31 19.03
CA ILE A 7 -9.08 -31.24 20.01
C ILE A 7 -7.87 -31.13 20.94
N ALA A 8 -7.33 -32.25 21.43
CA ALA A 8 -6.15 -32.26 22.28
C ALA A 8 -4.94 -31.68 21.55
N TYR A 9 -4.74 -32.08 20.29
CA TYR A 9 -3.67 -31.55 19.43
C TYR A 9 -3.82 -30.05 19.18
N LEU A 10 -5.03 -29.59 18.85
CA LEU A 10 -5.31 -28.17 18.61
C LEU A 10 -5.09 -27.33 19.88
N ARG A 11 -5.54 -27.79 21.04
CA ARG A 11 -5.32 -27.07 22.31
C ARG A 11 -3.85 -26.97 22.70
N ALA A 12 -3.06 -28.02 22.45
CA ALA A 12 -1.63 -28.02 22.75
C ALA A 12 -0.81 -27.10 21.83
N ASN A 13 -1.29 -26.85 20.61
CA ASN A 13 -0.52 -26.16 19.57
C ASN A 13 -1.10 -24.82 19.12
N LYS A 14 -2.28 -24.42 19.63
CA LYS A 14 -2.98 -23.18 19.25
C LYS A 14 -2.13 -21.91 19.38
N ASP A 15 -1.24 -21.85 20.37
CA ASP A 15 -0.42 -20.67 20.66
C ASP A 15 0.93 -20.72 19.94
N ARG A 16 1.28 -21.88 19.36
CA ARG A 16 2.58 -22.12 18.71
C ARG A 16 2.52 -21.99 17.20
N PHE A 17 1.38 -22.34 16.58
CA PHE A 17 1.26 -22.36 15.13
C PHE A 17 -0.04 -21.68 14.65
N PRO A 18 -0.02 -21.03 13.46
CA PRO A 18 -1.23 -20.47 12.87
C PRO A 18 -2.29 -21.54 12.59
N GLU A 19 -3.57 -21.16 12.70
CA GLU A 19 -4.73 -22.03 12.48
C GLU A 19 -4.68 -22.77 11.13
N ALA A 20 -4.22 -22.09 10.06
CA ALA A 20 -4.09 -22.68 8.73
C ALA A 20 -3.06 -23.84 8.70
N VAL A 21 -1.93 -23.68 9.40
CA VAL A 21 -0.87 -24.69 9.48
C VAL A 21 -1.38 -25.91 10.24
N LEU A 22 -2.10 -25.70 11.34
CA LEU A 22 -2.70 -26.79 12.12
C LEU A 22 -3.74 -27.58 11.31
N ARG A 23 -4.53 -26.89 10.48
CA ARG A 23 -5.51 -27.51 9.58
C ARG A 23 -4.83 -28.40 8.53
N GLU A 24 -3.76 -27.92 7.92
CA GLU A 24 -2.98 -28.68 6.94
C GLU A 24 -2.28 -29.89 7.58
N GLN A 25 -1.72 -29.74 8.78
CA GLN A 25 -1.08 -30.86 9.49
C GLN A 25 -2.07 -31.96 9.87
N LEU A 26 -3.28 -31.60 10.31
CA LEU A 26 -4.32 -32.58 10.61
C LEU A 26 -4.85 -33.25 9.33
N ALA A 27 -4.96 -32.51 8.22
CA ALA A 27 -5.34 -33.10 6.93
C ALA A 27 -4.26 -34.07 6.42
N ALA A 28 -2.97 -33.73 6.57
CA ALA A 28 -1.85 -34.60 6.21
C ALA A 28 -1.78 -35.88 7.06
N GLN A 29 -2.28 -35.83 8.30
CA GLN A 29 -2.41 -37.00 9.18
C GLN A 29 -3.63 -37.88 8.85
N GLY A 30 -4.38 -37.56 7.79
CA GLY A 30 -5.51 -38.37 7.32
C GLY A 30 -6.81 -38.16 8.08
N TYR A 31 -6.92 -37.09 8.88
CA TYR A 31 -8.18 -36.80 9.58
C TYR A 31 -9.26 -36.30 8.61
N PRO A 32 -10.51 -36.76 8.74
CA PRO A 32 -11.58 -36.30 7.87
C PRO A 32 -11.85 -34.79 8.02
N PRO A 33 -12.12 -34.05 6.92
CA PRO A 33 -12.35 -32.61 6.96
C PRO A 33 -13.43 -32.18 7.94
N ALA A 34 -14.51 -32.98 8.06
CA ALA A 34 -15.60 -32.73 9.00
C ALA A 34 -15.17 -32.77 10.47
N VAL A 35 -14.25 -33.68 10.83
CA VAL A 35 -13.73 -33.83 12.19
C VAL A 35 -12.78 -32.68 12.52
N ILE A 36 -11.95 -32.25 11.56
CA ILE A 36 -11.07 -31.09 11.72
C ILE A 36 -11.90 -29.82 11.91
N ALA A 37 -12.95 -29.61 11.10
CA ALA A 37 -13.83 -28.45 11.22
C ALA A 37 -14.56 -28.41 12.57
N ALA A 38 -15.08 -29.55 13.03
CA ALA A 38 -15.72 -29.66 14.34
C ALA A 38 -14.73 -29.36 15.49
N GLY A 39 -13.53 -29.91 15.44
CA GLY A 39 -12.50 -29.66 16.47
C GLY A 39 -12.04 -28.20 16.51
N MET A 40 -11.95 -27.56 15.34
CA MET A 40 -11.61 -26.14 15.23
C MET A 40 -12.70 -25.24 15.81
N ALA A 41 -13.97 -25.52 15.50
CA ALA A 41 -15.11 -24.77 16.05
C ALA A 41 -15.18 -24.88 17.58
N GLU A 42 -14.78 -26.01 18.15
CA GLU A 42 -14.78 -26.23 19.59
C GLU A 42 -13.60 -25.53 20.31
N VAL A 43 -12.42 -25.49 19.69
CA VAL A 43 -11.21 -24.89 20.29
C VAL A 43 -11.14 -23.38 20.08
N TYR A 44 -11.55 -22.89 18.91
CA TYR A 44 -11.48 -21.47 18.55
C TYR A 44 -12.83 -20.74 18.68
N GLY A 45 -13.89 -21.46 19.06
CA GLY A 45 -15.26 -20.95 19.15
C GLY A 45 -15.97 -20.92 17.79
N PRO A 46 -17.29 -20.62 17.79
CA PRO A 46 -18.02 -20.41 16.54
C PRO A 46 -17.27 -19.36 15.73
N ALA A 47 -17.01 -19.66 14.46
CA ALA A 47 -16.31 -18.79 13.53
C ALA A 47 -17.07 -17.47 13.41
N THR A 48 -16.82 -16.55 14.34
CA THR A 48 -17.25 -15.16 14.29
C THR A 48 -16.45 -14.55 13.18
N ALA A 49 -16.93 -14.74 11.95
CA ALA A 49 -16.42 -14.24 10.68
C ALA A 49 -15.09 -13.51 10.83
N LYS A 50 -14.01 -14.26 11.14
CA LYS A 50 -12.68 -13.69 11.12
C LYS A 50 -12.49 -13.37 9.66
N THR A 51 -12.57 -12.07 9.36
CA THR A 51 -12.46 -11.47 8.04
C THR A 51 -11.48 -12.32 7.25
N PRO A 52 -11.92 -12.96 6.14
CA PRO A 52 -11.13 -13.99 5.49
C PRO A 52 -9.71 -13.46 5.35
N ALA A 53 -8.76 -14.15 5.98
CA ALA A 53 -7.36 -13.85 5.79
C ALA A 53 -7.17 -13.92 4.29
N THR A 54 -7.03 -12.75 3.66
CA THR A 54 -6.84 -12.62 2.24
C THR A 54 -5.50 -13.29 1.97
N HIS A 55 -5.53 -14.59 1.68
CA HIS A 55 -4.44 -15.25 1.00
C HIS A 55 -4.17 -14.37 -0.21
N PRO A 56 -2.95 -13.84 -0.39
CA PRO A 56 -2.62 -13.15 -1.62
C PRO A 56 -2.78 -14.17 -2.73
N GLN A 57 -3.93 -14.14 -3.41
CA GLN A 57 -4.19 -14.94 -4.60
C GLN A 57 -3.18 -14.48 -5.65
N ARG A 58 -2.07 -15.20 -5.75
CA ARG A 58 -1.17 -15.12 -6.90
C ARG A 58 -1.94 -15.64 -8.11
N PHE A 59 -2.46 -14.74 -8.93
CA PHE A 59 -2.76 -15.08 -10.32
C PHE A 59 -1.49 -14.81 -11.13
N PHE A 60 -0.94 -15.86 -11.74
CA PHE A 60 0.14 -15.75 -12.74
C PHE A 60 1.49 -15.15 -12.28
N GLY A 61 1.85 -15.24 -10.99
CA GLY A 61 3.13 -14.70 -10.50
C GLY A 61 3.24 -13.17 -10.52
N TRP A 62 2.17 -12.47 -10.90
CA TRP A 62 2.09 -11.02 -10.90
C TRP A 62 1.65 -10.54 -9.51
N ARG A 63 2.37 -9.56 -8.96
CA ARG A 63 2.10 -9.00 -7.61
C ARG A 63 0.75 -8.28 -7.61
N VAL A 64 -0.21 -8.82 -6.87
CA VAL A 64 -1.50 -8.17 -6.59
C VAL A 64 -1.24 -6.80 -5.92
N PRO A 65 -1.91 -5.72 -6.36
CA PRO A 65 -1.76 -4.40 -5.78
C PRO A 65 -2.06 -4.40 -4.27
N PHE A 66 -1.33 -3.59 -3.52
CA PHE A 66 -1.41 -3.54 -2.06
C PHE A 66 -2.85 -3.23 -1.63
N THR A 67 -3.51 -4.20 -0.98
CA THR A 67 -4.89 -4.02 -0.49
C THR A 67 -4.85 -3.41 0.90
N TYR A 68 -5.43 -2.23 1.04
CA TYR A 68 -5.46 -1.49 2.31
C TYR A 68 -6.45 -2.14 3.27
N ARG A 69 -5.98 -2.51 4.47
CA ARG A 69 -6.82 -3.16 5.49
C ARG A 69 -7.80 -2.21 6.19
N SER A 70 -7.52 -0.91 6.18
CA SER A 70 -8.36 0.09 6.85
C SER A 70 -8.31 1.45 6.14
N SER A 71 -9.37 2.25 6.35
CA SER A 71 -9.43 3.65 5.90
C SER A 71 -8.28 4.49 6.47
N GLY A 72 -7.89 4.27 7.73
CA GLY A 72 -6.76 4.96 8.36
C GLY A 72 -5.42 4.70 7.67
N GLN A 73 -5.20 3.49 7.15
CA GLN A 73 -4.00 3.20 6.35
C GLN A 73 -4.01 3.96 5.02
N ARG A 74 -5.17 4.16 4.39
CA ARG A 74 -5.28 4.95 3.15
C ARG A 74 -4.90 6.40 3.39
N VAL A 75 -5.45 7.01 4.44
CA VAL A 75 -5.16 8.39 4.83
C VAL A 75 -3.67 8.56 5.14
N ARG A 76 -3.07 7.65 5.90
CA ARG A 76 -1.63 7.72 6.22
C ARG A 76 -0.75 7.65 4.98
N HIS A 77 -1.03 6.74 4.05
CA HIS A 77 -0.26 6.63 2.81
C HIS A 77 -0.50 7.80 1.87
N PHE A 78 -1.71 8.36 1.87
CA PHE A 78 -2.01 9.59 1.14
C PHE A 78 -1.21 10.77 1.69
N LEU A 79 -1.21 10.98 3.01
CA LEU A 79 -0.42 12.05 3.65
C LEU A 79 1.09 11.87 3.44
N LEU A 80 1.59 10.63 3.50
CA LEU A 80 2.98 10.32 3.17
C LEU A 80 3.29 10.63 1.71
N GLY A 81 2.39 10.29 0.79
CA GLY A 81 2.52 10.63 -0.63
C GLY A 81 2.52 12.14 -0.85
N LEU A 82 1.66 12.87 -0.15
CA LEU A 82 1.60 14.33 -0.18
C LEU A 82 2.93 14.95 0.28
N LEU A 83 3.46 14.49 1.40
CA LEU A 83 4.70 15.01 1.98
C LEU A 83 5.90 14.67 1.08
N LEU A 84 5.99 13.43 0.61
CA LEU A 84 7.03 12.98 -0.31
C LEU A 84 6.97 13.74 -1.65
N GLY A 85 5.77 13.93 -2.19
CA GLY A 85 5.55 14.68 -3.42
C GLY A 85 5.94 16.15 -3.29
N GLY A 86 5.69 16.77 -2.13
CA GLY A 86 6.15 18.12 -1.82
C GLY A 86 7.68 18.22 -1.81
N VAL A 87 8.36 17.31 -1.10
CA VAL A 87 9.84 17.24 -1.06
C VAL A 87 10.43 17.02 -2.45
N LEU A 88 9.88 16.07 -3.21
CA LEU A 88 10.30 15.83 -4.61
C LEU A 88 10.13 17.08 -5.46
N SER A 89 9.00 17.77 -5.34
CA SER A 89 8.73 18.99 -6.11
C SER A 89 9.71 20.11 -5.77
N LEU A 90 10.05 20.27 -4.48
CA LEU A 90 11.08 21.21 -4.04
C LEU A 90 12.45 20.86 -4.66
N VAL A 91 12.86 19.59 -4.60
CA VAL A 91 14.14 19.13 -5.18
C VAL A 91 14.18 19.39 -6.68
N PHE A 92 13.11 19.07 -7.41
CA PHE A 92 13.02 19.36 -8.84
C PHE A 92 13.09 20.86 -9.13
N SER A 93 12.37 21.70 -8.38
CA SER A 93 12.42 23.16 -8.54
C SER A 93 13.83 23.70 -8.28
N LEU A 94 14.52 23.21 -7.24
CA LEU A 94 15.90 23.59 -6.96
C LEU A 94 16.83 23.17 -8.10
N LEU A 95 16.75 21.92 -8.55
CA LEU A 95 17.54 21.44 -9.70
C LEU A 95 17.30 22.31 -10.93
N ASN A 96 16.05 22.71 -11.19
CA ASN A 96 15.72 23.59 -12.31
C ASN A 96 16.32 25.00 -12.19
N ILE A 97 16.52 25.52 -10.96
CA ILE A 97 17.18 26.81 -10.72
C ILE A 97 18.70 26.70 -10.95
N PHE A 98 19.31 25.58 -10.56
CA PHE A 98 20.76 25.37 -10.70
C PHE A 98 21.19 24.97 -12.12
N LEU A 99 20.29 24.37 -12.90
CA LEU A 99 20.55 23.99 -14.29
C LEU A 99 20.41 25.21 -15.21
N ASN A 100 21.43 25.45 -16.03
CA ASN A 100 21.48 26.61 -16.93
C ASN A 100 20.37 26.52 -18.02
N ARG A 101 19.83 27.67 -18.46
CA ARG A 101 18.64 27.76 -19.35
C ARG A 101 18.73 26.96 -20.67
N ALA A 102 19.95 26.67 -21.14
CA ALA A 102 20.17 25.88 -22.34
C ALA A 102 20.06 24.36 -22.08
N GLU A 103 20.42 23.89 -20.88
CA GLU A 103 20.33 22.49 -20.50
C GLU A 103 18.94 22.10 -20.01
N THR A 104 18.13 23.08 -19.57
CA THR A 104 16.76 22.85 -19.08
C THR A 104 15.81 22.21 -20.08
N LEU A 105 16.03 22.33 -21.40
CA LEU A 105 15.15 21.63 -22.36
C LEU A 105 15.43 20.13 -22.41
N PHE A 106 16.71 19.74 -22.41
CA PHE A 106 17.12 18.33 -22.48
C PHE A 106 17.02 17.66 -21.10
N VAL A 107 17.54 18.32 -20.07
CA VAL A 107 17.49 17.85 -18.69
C VAL A 107 16.08 17.97 -18.12
N GLY A 108 15.35 19.04 -18.42
CA GLY A 108 13.96 19.20 -17.97
C GLY A 108 13.00 18.17 -18.58
N GLY A 109 13.20 17.77 -19.84
CA GLY A 109 12.48 16.65 -20.45
C GLY A 109 12.76 15.32 -19.72
N GLY A 110 14.03 15.06 -19.40
CA GLY A 110 14.44 13.89 -18.62
C GLY A 110 13.85 13.88 -17.20
N LEU A 111 13.88 15.02 -16.51
CA LEU A 111 13.29 15.19 -15.18
C LEU A 111 11.77 15.02 -15.21
N PHE A 112 11.10 15.50 -16.28
CA PHE A 112 9.67 15.29 -16.48
C PHE A 112 9.32 13.81 -16.69
N ALA A 113 10.07 13.11 -17.54
CA ALA A 113 9.92 11.67 -17.76
C ALA A 113 10.16 10.88 -16.47
N LEU A 114 11.18 11.26 -15.69
CA LEU A 114 11.47 10.65 -14.37
C LEU A 114 10.30 10.84 -13.40
N ARG A 115 9.70 12.04 -13.38
CA ARG A 115 8.57 12.38 -12.51
C ARG A 115 7.32 11.57 -12.87
N ILE A 116 7.02 11.42 -14.17
CA ILE A 116 5.93 10.56 -14.65
C ILE A 116 6.22 9.09 -14.32
N GLY A 117 7.45 8.62 -14.53
CA GLY A 117 7.85 7.25 -14.21
C GLY A 117 7.70 6.92 -12.72
N LEU A 118 8.12 7.83 -11.84
CA LEU A 118 7.93 7.72 -10.39
C LEU A 118 6.45 7.69 -10.02
N LEU A 119 5.63 8.60 -10.58
CA LEU A 119 4.19 8.60 -10.37
C LEU A 119 3.57 7.26 -10.81
N ALA A 120 3.86 6.80 -12.03
CA ALA A 120 3.35 5.54 -12.55
C ALA A 120 3.76 4.34 -11.67
N PHE A 121 5.00 4.32 -11.20
CA PHE A 121 5.50 3.30 -10.28
C PHE A 121 4.72 3.29 -8.96
N PHE A 122 4.50 4.46 -8.34
CA PHE A 122 3.76 4.56 -7.09
C PHE A 122 2.27 4.28 -7.27
N PHE A 123 1.66 4.67 -8.38
CA PHE A 123 0.27 4.32 -8.69
C PHE A 123 0.08 2.81 -8.84
N TRP A 124 1.02 2.13 -9.51
CA TRP A 124 1.01 0.69 -9.62
C TRP A 124 1.21 0.03 -8.25
N ARG A 125 2.23 0.46 -7.50
CA ARG A 125 2.61 -0.24 -6.28
C ARG A 125 1.68 0.08 -5.11
N TRP A 126 1.42 1.38 -4.87
CA TRP A 126 0.70 1.95 -3.72
C TRP A 126 -0.22 3.12 -4.15
N PRO A 127 -1.44 2.84 -4.65
CA PRO A 127 -2.27 3.85 -5.34
C PRO A 127 -2.60 5.08 -4.49
N TRP A 128 -2.88 4.93 -3.19
CA TRP A 128 -3.15 6.08 -2.32
C TRP A 128 -1.91 6.95 -2.05
N LEU A 129 -0.72 6.36 -2.06
CA LEU A 129 0.53 7.13 -2.02
C LEU A 129 0.72 7.88 -3.35
N GLY A 130 0.44 7.23 -4.49
CA GLY A 130 0.43 7.86 -5.80
C GLY A 130 -0.53 9.06 -5.89
N TRP A 131 -1.75 8.92 -5.38
CA TRP A 131 -2.72 10.01 -5.30
C TRP A 131 -2.25 11.17 -4.42
N GLY A 132 -1.62 10.88 -3.28
CA GLY A 132 -1.00 11.90 -2.44
C GLY A 132 0.12 12.63 -3.18
N LEU A 133 0.97 11.89 -3.89
CA LEU A 133 2.08 12.45 -4.67
C LEU A 133 1.57 13.37 -5.79
N LEU A 134 0.53 12.93 -6.49
CA LEU A 134 -0.12 13.69 -7.56
C LEU A 134 -0.77 14.97 -7.02
N ALA A 135 -1.50 14.87 -5.90
CA ALA A 135 -2.08 16.03 -5.23
C ALA A 135 -1.00 17.04 -4.82
N ALA A 136 0.14 16.58 -4.30
CA ALA A 136 1.27 17.45 -3.98
C ALA A 136 1.83 18.14 -5.22
N THR A 137 2.00 17.43 -6.33
CA THR A 137 2.50 18.04 -7.57
C THR A 137 1.55 19.10 -8.14
N VAL A 138 0.24 18.89 -8.05
CA VAL A 138 -0.77 19.86 -8.49
C VAL A 138 -0.77 21.09 -7.58
N LEU A 139 -0.79 20.88 -6.26
CA LEU A 139 -0.74 21.96 -5.28
C LEU A 139 0.55 22.79 -5.40
N TRP A 140 1.68 22.14 -5.67
CA TRP A 140 2.94 22.82 -5.89
C TRP A 140 2.91 23.66 -7.16
N HIS A 141 2.40 23.12 -8.27
CA HIS A 141 2.29 23.87 -9.52
C HIS A 141 1.39 25.09 -9.37
N ASP A 142 0.25 24.95 -8.69
CA ASP A 142 -0.65 26.05 -8.40
C ASP A 142 -0.02 27.10 -7.45
N ALA A 143 0.78 26.67 -6.46
CA ALA A 143 1.53 27.57 -5.59
C ALA A 143 2.64 28.33 -6.34
N GLU A 144 3.35 27.65 -7.25
CA GLU A 144 4.40 28.22 -8.10
C GLU A 144 3.82 29.25 -9.07
N LEU A 145 2.67 28.95 -9.69
CA LEU A 145 1.94 29.89 -10.53
C LEU A 145 1.48 31.11 -9.72
N ARG A 146 0.93 30.93 -8.52
CA ARG A 146 0.54 32.04 -7.63
C ARG A 146 1.74 32.89 -7.21
N PHE A 147 2.88 32.26 -6.90
CA PHE A 147 4.11 32.96 -6.56
C PHE A 147 4.60 33.81 -7.73
N ILE A 148 4.71 33.22 -8.92
CA ILE A 148 5.11 33.91 -10.16
C ILE A 148 4.15 35.06 -10.46
N ASN A 149 2.84 34.82 -10.37
CA ASN A 149 1.84 35.84 -10.68
C ASN A 149 1.91 37.02 -9.70
N ARG A 150 2.13 36.74 -8.41
CA ARG A 150 2.28 37.77 -7.37
C ARG A 150 3.59 38.57 -7.51
N PHE A 151 4.67 37.93 -7.93
CA PHE A 151 6.00 38.55 -8.04
C PHE A 151 6.20 39.31 -9.36
N ILE A 152 5.69 38.79 -10.48
CA ILE A 152 5.87 39.38 -11.81
C ILE A 152 4.80 40.42 -12.11
N PHE A 153 3.54 40.14 -11.76
CA PHE A 153 2.42 41.01 -12.16
C PHE A 153 1.90 41.90 -11.04
N GLY A 154 2.39 41.77 -9.80
CA GLY A 154 2.07 42.69 -8.70
C GLY A 154 0.58 42.79 -8.34
N TYR A 155 -0.28 41.92 -8.88
CA TYR A 155 -1.71 41.93 -8.58
C TYR A 155 -1.98 41.17 -7.28
N GLY A 156 -1.90 41.90 -6.17
CA GLY A 156 -2.64 41.56 -4.96
C GLY A 156 -4.13 41.75 -5.22
N TYR A 157 -4.83 40.67 -5.56
CA TYR A 157 -6.27 40.63 -5.38
C TYR A 157 -6.52 40.14 -3.95
N TRP A 158 -6.92 41.09 -3.11
CA TRP A 158 -7.68 40.86 -1.88
C TRP A 158 -9.03 40.22 -2.22
#